data_AF-A0A6L3AKX7-F1
#
_entry.id   AF-A0A6L3AKX7-F1
#
_cell.length_a   1.000
_cell.length_b   1.000
_cell.length_c   1.000
_cell.angle_alpha   90.00
_cell.angle_beta   90.00
_cell.angle_gamma   90.00
#
_symmetry.space_group_name_H-M   'P 1'
#
loop_
_entity.id
_entity.type
_entity.pdbx_description
1 polymer ?
#
loop_
_entity_poly.entity_id
_entity_poly.type
_entity_poly.pdbx_seq_one_letter_code
_entity_poly.pdbx_strand_id
1 'polypeptide(L)'
;MNDSWKEKIDPAFDELIKVHLDFIKNTCICTSDKKKRYLTLDDESLKVLERKRYPLLLKEFKPNQRNLKKLTNNIITLGASPNVMHILDFFKNTARLINMNENKKSKREDKNKCLDALKWNIIGMIKGLPWENSRNYYKKRLEIYFSPEEARTFAEGKTQKELIKGFFEIGMDIFCLIFQTGIRGYWDPLSESYEDKKINKSNLINIGAQLMYNAISIMTYKKTLDELLDEARNNDESLYKAIHLDKTLFEVDWVRKRIRKAFYSGDSIFFKQLGRAIKKPPIPAKLMYGEAIIILASLWSLGLYRLDNSELMELLKICRVTIPEEPEAFRKFMDRLKDDNVIEDYNKVFNDL
;
A
#
# COMPACT_ATOMS: atom_id res chain seq x y z
N MET A 1 -12.59 19.70 19.83
CA MET A 1 -11.75 19.47 18.65
C MET A 1 -12.69 19.13 17.52
N ASN A 2 -12.68 19.93 16.45
CA ASN A 2 -13.52 19.65 15.28
C ASN A 2 -12.79 18.59 14.47
N ASP A 3 -13.43 17.46 14.20
CA ASP A 3 -12.92 16.38 13.36
C ASP A 3 -12.85 16.79 11.87
N SER A 4 -12.21 17.91 11.53
CA SER A 4 -12.21 18.49 10.17
C SER A 4 -11.59 17.54 9.14
N TRP A 5 -10.64 16.70 9.58
CA TRP A 5 -10.01 15.70 8.73
C TRP A 5 -11.01 14.65 8.21
N LYS A 6 -12.11 14.37 8.93
CA LYS A 6 -13.13 13.38 8.53
C LYS A 6 -13.97 13.82 7.32
N GLU A 7 -13.87 15.09 6.92
CA GLU A 7 -14.49 15.58 5.69
C GLU A 7 -13.59 15.37 4.46
N LYS A 8 -12.27 15.24 4.67
CA LYS A 8 -11.25 15.13 3.62
C LYS A 8 -10.85 13.70 3.28
N ILE A 9 -10.95 12.80 4.25
CA ILE A 9 -10.67 11.36 4.12
C ILE A 9 -11.74 10.54 4.85
N ASP A 10 -11.69 9.22 4.71
CA ASP A 10 -12.61 8.31 5.38
C ASP A 10 -12.71 8.59 6.90
N PRO A 11 -13.92 8.81 7.47
CA PRO A 11 -14.11 9.02 8.90
C PRO A 11 -13.57 7.92 9.83
N ALA A 12 -13.34 6.71 9.31
CA ALA A 12 -12.75 5.57 10.02
C ALA A 12 -11.29 5.30 9.59
N PHE A 13 -10.58 6.29 9.04
CA PHE A 13 -9.18 6.13 8.64
C PHE A 13 -8.26 5.82 9.83
N ASP A 14 -8.63 6.23 11.05
CA ASP A 14 -7.91 5.90 12.26
C ASP A 14 -7.87 4.38 12.53
N GLU A 15 -8.92 3.64 12.16
CA GLU A 15 -8.94 2.18 12.25
C GLU A 15 -7.91 1.52 11.32
N LEU A 16 -7.75 2.06 10.11
CA LEU A 16 -6.72 1.64 9.17
C LEU A 16 -5.30 1.87 9.75
N ILE A 17 -5.07 3.00 10.40
CA ILE A 17 -3.81 3.31 11.08
C ILE A 17 -3.59 2.33 12.25
N LYS A 18 -4.61 2.08 13.08
CA LYS A 18 -4.52 1.15 14.22
C LYS A 18 -4.15 -0.27 13.79
N VAL A 19 -4.72 -0.77 12.68
CA VAL A 19 -4.36 -2.09 12.12
C VAL A 19 -2.89 -2.13 11.69
N HIS A 20 -2.40 -1.08 11.01
CA HIS A 20 -1.00 -1.00 10.63
C HIS A 20 -0.08 -0.94 11.86
N LEU A 21 -0.46 -0.18 12.90
CA LEU A 21 0.29 -0.14 14.16
C LEU A 21 0.33 -1.50 14.86
N ASP A 22 -0.79 -2.23 14.91
CA ASP A 22 -0.83 -3.57 15.47
C ASP A 22 0.11 -4.52 14.69
N PHE A 23 0.14 -4.40 13.36
CA PHE A 23 1.08 -5.15 12.54
C PHE A 23 2.55 -4.79 12.84
N ILE A 24 2.89 -3.49 12.89
CA ILE A 24 4.23 -3.00 13.21
C ILE A 24 4.69 -3.52 14.58
N LYS A 25 3.79 -3.54 15.57
CA LYS A 25 4.05 -4.08 16.91
C LYS A 25 4.28 -5.58 16.88
N ASN A 26 3.40 -6.34 16.21
CA ASN A 26 3.50 -7.80 16.13
C ASN A 26 4.74 -8.27 15.33
N THR A 27 5.23 -7.47 14.38
CA THR A 27 6.46 -7.78 13.62
C THR A 27 7.74 -7.29 14.29
N CYS A 28 7.65 -6.60 15.43
CA CYS A 28 8.79 -6.03 16.16
C CYS A 28 9.68 -5.11 15.31
N ILE A 29 9.19 -4.61 14.18
CA ILE A 29 10.03 -3.95 13.18
C ILE A 29 10.64 -2.63 13.68
N CYS A 30 9.89 -1.93 14.54
CA CYS A 30 10.30 -0.70 15.20
C CYS A 30 10.86 -0.90 16.61
N THR A 31 11.11 -2.14 17.06
CA THR A 31 11.57 -2.39 18.44
C THR A 31 12.95 -1.79 18.72
N SER A 32 13.24 -1.48 19.98
CA SER A 32 14.55 -1.01 20.42
C SER A 32 15.64 -2.07 20.26
N ASP A 33 15.25 -3.36 20.33
CA ASP A 33 16.15 -4.49 20.13
C ASP A 33 16.48 -4.71 18.64
N LYS A 34 17.67 -4.26 18.23
CA LYS A 34 18.15 -4.39 16.84
C LYS A 34 18.16 -5.85 16.35
N LYS A 35 18.29 -6.84 17.24
CA LYS A 35 18.28 -8.26 16.87
C LYS A 35 16.89 -8.79 16.58
N LYS A 36 15.83 -8.05 16.90
CA LYS A 36 14.43 -8.44 16.65
C LYS A 36 13.78 -7.65 15.51
N ARG A 37 14.51 -6.72 14.89
CA ARG A 37 14.05 -5.93 13.75
C ARG A 37 14.17 -6.73 12.45
N TYR A 38 13.52 -7.86 12.34
CA TYR A 38 13.49 -8.61 11.09
C TYR A 38 12.12 -8.51 10.45
N LEU A 39 12.12 -8.17 9.16
CA LEU A 39 10.96 -8.31 8.28
C LEU A 39 10.61 -9.78 8.04
N THR A 40 11.62 -10.65 8.14
CA THR A 40 11.45 -12.09 8.19
C THR A 40 11.03 -12.47 9.60
N LEU A 41 9.77 -12.87 9.75
CA LEU A 41 9.32 -13.57 10.94
C LEU A 41 10.21 -14.80 11.11
N ASP A 42 10.92 -14.91 12.24
CA ASP A 42 11.57 -16.17 12.59
C ASP A 42 10.50 -17.27 12.75
N ASP A 43 10.92 -18.54 12.75
CA ASP A 43 9.98 -19.67 12.89
C ASP A 43 9.09 -19.54 14.13
N GLU A 44 9.58 -18.90 15.19
CA GLU A 44 8.81 -18.66 16.40
C GLU A 44 7.74 -17.58 16.21
N SER A 45 8.07 -16.49 15.53
CA SER A 45 7.16 -15.41 15.15
C SER A 45 6.14 -15.88 14.11
N LEU A 46 6.56 -16.72 13.16
CA LEU A 46 5.66 -17.45 12.26
C LEU A 46 4.73 -18.35 13.06
N LYS A 47 5.24 -19.13 14.02
CA LYS A 47 4.41 -19.95 14.91
C LYS A 47 3.49 -19.10 15.80
N VAL A 48 3.90 -17.92 16.24
CA VAL A 48 3.05 -16.99 17.00
C VAL A 48 1.93 -16.46 16.11
N LEU A 49 2.24 -16.08 14.87
CA LEU A 49 1.24 -15.70 13.88
C LEU A 49 0.31 -16.88 13.58
N GLU A 50 0.82 -18.09 13.33
CA GLU A 50 0.03 -19.32 13.14
C GLU A 50 -0.85 -19.64 14.35
N ARG A 51 -0.32 -19.54 15.59
CA ARG A 51 -1.08 -19.73 16.84
C ARG A 51 -2.16 -18.68 17.01
N LYS A 52 -1.86 -17.42 16.67
CA LYS A 52 -2.84 -16.33 16.56
C LYS A 52 -3.71 -16.46 15.30
N ARG A 53 -3.56 -17.54 14.53
CA ARG A 53 -4.30 -17.89 13.31
C ARG A 53 -4.25 -16.80 12.24
N TYR A 54 -3.13 -16.07 12.17
CA TYR A 54 -2.78 -15.26 11.02
C TYR A 54 -2.36 -16.18 9.87
N PRO A 55 -2.80 -15.91 8.64
CA PRO A 55 -2.27 -16.51 7.42
C PRO A 55 -0.73 -16.49 7.38
N LEU A 56 -0.15 -17.60 6.93
CA LEU A 56 1.28 -17.69 6.63
C LEU A 56 1.65 -16.65 5.57
N LEU A 57 2.52 -15.69 5.92
CA LEU A 57 3.05 -14.66 5.00
C LEU A 57 3.69 -15.25 3.73
N LEU A 58 4.15 -16.51 3.82
CA LEU A 58 5.01 -17.17 2.84
C LEU A 58 4.34 -18.29 2.03
N LYS A 59 3.05 -18.58 2.23
CA LYS A 59 2.36 -19.47 1.29
C LYS A 59 2.17 -18.70 0.01
N GLU A 60 3.07 -18.94 -0.95
CA GLU A 60 3.08 -18.46 -2.34
C GLU A 60 1.76 -17.78 -2.72
N PHE A 61 1.64 -16.51 -2.37
CA PHE A 61 0.87 -15.65 -3.21
C PHE A 61 1.72 -15.59 -4.47
N LYS A 62 1.29 -16.29 -5.50
CA LYS A 62 1.34 -15.72 -6.83
C LYS A 62 0.19 -14.73 -6.86
N PRO A 63 0.33 -13.47 -6.39
CA PRO A 63 -0.41 -12.45 -7.10
C PRO A 63 -0.03 -12.71 -8.55
N ASN A 64 -0.93 -12.51 -9.48
CA ASN A 64 -0.42 -12.14 -10.77
C ASN A 64 0.38 -10.85 -10.50
N GLN A 65 1.69 -10.94 -10.21
CA GLN A 65 2.56 -9.80 -9.90
C GLN A 65 2.45 -8.81 -11.05
N ARG A 66 2.25 -9.35 -12.25
CA ARG A 66 1.86 -8.62 -13.44
C ARG A 66 0.62 -7.73 -13.25
N ASN A 67 -0.40 -8.17 -12.52
CA ASN A 67 -1.64 -7.43 -12.29
C ASN A 67 -1.53 -6.34 -11.22
N LEU A 68 -0.90 -6.62 -10.07
CA LEU A 68 -0.72 -5.60 -9.03
C LEU A 68 0.33 -4.57 -9.46
N LYS A 69 1.46 -5.01 -10.03
CA LYS A 69 2.46 -4.14 -10.67
C LYS A 69 1.86 -3.37 -11.83
N LYS A 70 1.00 -3.98 -12.66
CA LYS A 70 0.25 -3.26 -13.69
C LYS A 70 -0.75 -2.29 -13.07
N LEU A 71 -1.39 -2.59 -11.96
CA LEU A 71 -2.31 -1.67 -11.30
C LEU A 71 -1.56 -0.46 -10.74
N THR A 72 -0.49 -0.66 -9.95
CA THR A 72 0.36 0.40 -9.41
C THR A 72 1.06 1.19 -10.51
N ASN A 73 1.69 0.52 -11.48
CA ASN A 73 2.29 1.21 -12.63
C ASN A 73 1.23 1.89 -13.47
N ASN A 74 0.02 1.35 -13.61
CA ASN A 74 -1.06 2.04 -14.31
C ASN A 74 -1.54 3.25 -13.54
N ILE A 75 -1.56 3.27 -12.20
CA ILE A 75 -1.90 4.46 -11.38
C ILE A 75 -0.85 5.54 -11.57
N ILE A 76 0.43 5.17 -11.52
CA ILE A 76 1.56 6.09 -11.76
C ILE A 76 1.53 6.60 -13.21
N THR A 77 1.30 5.70 -14.18
CA THR A 77 1.15 6.03 -15.61
C THR A 77 -0.13 6.83 -15.86
N LEU A 78 -1.17 6.66 -15.05
CA LEU A 78 -2.41 7.45 -15.07
C LEU A 78 -2.15 8.90 -14.68
N GLY A 79 -1.37 9.09 -13.61
CA GLY A 79 -0.93 10.41 -13.17
C GLY A 79 -0.10 11.10 -14.24
N ALA A 80 0.70 10.35 -15.01
CA ALA A 80 1.56 10.87 -16.07
C ALA A 80 0.93 10.88 -17.48
N SER A 81 -0.28 10.32 -17.68
CA SER A 81 -0.86 10.11 -19.01
C SER A 81 -1.93 11.17 -19.33
N PRO A 82 -1.75 12.00 -20.37
CA PRO A 82 -2.77 12.95 -20.80
C PRO A 82 -4.00 12.28 -21.45
N ASN A 83 -3.95 10.97 -21.71
CA ASN A 83 -4.96 10.26 -22.49
C ASN A 83 -6.08 9.65 -21.63
N VAL A 84 -7.31 10.19 -21.74
CA VAL A 84 -8.54 9.68 -21.11
C VAL A 84 -8.79 8.19 -21.41
N MET A 85 -8.33 7.66 -22.55
CA MET A 85 -8.45 6.23 -22.85
C MET A 85 -7.59 5.34 -21.95
N HIS A 86 -6.45 5.82 -21.46
CA HIS A 86 -5.62 5.10 -20.48
C HIS A 86 -6.26 5.07 -19.09
N ILE A 87 -6.95 6.15 -18.72
CA ILE A 87 -7.76 6.24 -17.50
C ILE A 87 -8.89 5.20 -17.55
N LEU A 88 -9.63 5.17 -18.67
CA LEU A 88 -10.68 4.17 -18.88
C LEU A 88 -10.15 2.74 -18.93
N ASP A 89 -9.00 2.50 -19.55
CA ASP A 89 -8.38 1.17 -19.59
C ASP A 89 -7.84 0.73 -18.23
N PHE A 90 -7.39 1.66 -17.37
CA PHE A 90 -7.10 1.36 -15.98
C PHE A 90 -8.35 0.93 -15.24
N PHE A 91 -9.42 1.71 -15.24
CA PHE A 91 -10.67 1.33 -14.56
C PHE A 91 -11.20 0.00 -15.09
N LYS A 92 -11.07 -0.25 -16.39
CA LYS A 92 -11.41 -1.54 -17.02
C LYS A 92 -10.49 -2.68 -16.58
N ASN A 93 -9.19 -2.43 -16.38
CA ASN A 93 -8.27 -3.42 -15.84
C ASN A 93 -8.55 -3.67 -14.35
N THR A 94 -8.81 -2.63 -13.55
CA THR A 94 -9.21 -2.73 -12.13
C THR A 94 -10.52 -3.50 -11.99
N ALA A 95 -11.53 -3.19 -12.80
CA ALA A 95 -12.79 -3.94 -12.85
C ALA A 95 -12.60 -5.40 -13.24
N ARG A 96 -11.72 -5.69 -14.22
CA ARG A 96 -11.33 -7.07 -14.56
C ARG A 96 -10.63 -7.78 -13.40
N LEU A 97 -9.83 -7.09 -12.60
CA LEU A 97 -9.16 -7.67 -11.43
C LEU A 97 -10.14 -7.98 -10.31
N ILE A 98 -11.10 -7.09 -10.09
CA ILE A 98 -12.18 -7.30 -9.12
C ILE A 98 -13.07 -8.47 -9.57
N ASN A 99 -13.36 -8.57 -10.87
CA ASN A 99 -14.18 -9.65 -11.45
C ASN A 99 -13.43 -10.96 -11.69
N MET A 100 -12.10 -11.04 -11.47
CA MET A 100 -11.34 -12.27 -11.69
C MET A 100 -11.67 -13.39 -10.70
N ASN A 101 -12.43 -13.11 -9.63
CA ASN A 101 -13.01 -14.12 -8.74
C ASN A 101 -14.33 -14.74 -9.26
N GLU A 102 -14.93 -14.18 -10.32
CA GLU A 102 -16.11 -14.74 -10.97
C GLU A 102 -15.70 -15.37 -12.31
N ASN A 103 -15.60 -16.70 -12.32
CA ASN A 103 -14.98 -17.45 -13.41
C ASN A 103 -15.56 -17.18 -14.82
N LYS A 104 -14.62 -17.02 -15.77
CA LYS A 104 -14.68 -17.42 -17.19
C LYS A 104 -16.07 -17.65 -17.80
N LYS A 105 -16.62 -16.63 -18.48
CA LYS A 105 -17.33 -16.83 -19.76
C LYS A 105 -17.61 -15.48 -20.45
N SER A 106 -17.56 -15.53 -21.78
CA SER A 106 -17.98 -14.50 -22.74
C SER A 106 -16.99 -13.38 -23.07
N LYS A 107 -16.51 -13.41 -24.33
CA LYS A 107 -15.79 -12.33 -25.00
C LYS A 107 -16.76 -11.65 -25.98
N ARG A 108 -16.79 -10.31 -25.90
CA ARG A 108 -17.05 -9.30 -26.96
C ARG A 108 -18.33 -8.44 -26.98
N GLU A 109 -19.16 -8.41 -25.95
CA GLU A 109 -20.23 -7.36 -25.85
C GLU A 109 -20.12 -6.38 -24.65
N ASP A 110 -19.14 -6.55 -23.75
CA ASP A 110 -19.32 -6.04 -22.38
C ASP A 110 -18.39 -4.90 -21.97
N LYS A 111 -18.48 -3.74 -22.62
CA LYS A 111 -17.91 -2.50 -22.03
C LYS A 111 -18.82 -1.94 -20.93
N ASN A 112 -20.12 -1.80 -21.21
CA ASN A 112 -21.08 -1.29 -20.22
C ASN A 112 -21.22 -2.24 -19.04
N LYS A 113 -21.32 -3.57 -19.26
CA LYS A 113 -21.36 -4.54 -18.16
C LYS A 113 -20.12 -4.49 -17.25
N CYS A 114 -18.96 -4.07 -17.75
CA CYS A 114 -17.75 -3.96 -16.92
C CYS A 114 -17.81 -2.76 -15.96
N LEU A 115 -18.31 -1.61 -16.44
CA LEU A 115 -18.50 -0.42 -15.60
C LEU A 115 -19.65 -0.64 -14.62
N ASP A 116 -20.73 -1.26 -15.08
CA ASP A 116 -21.86 -1.63 -14.21
C ASP A 116 -21.40 -2.59 -13.12
N ALA A 117 -20.62 -3.62 -13.45
CA ALA A 117 -20.06 -4.53 -12.46
C ALA A 117 -19.14 -3.82 -11.46
N LEU A 118 -18.25 -2.93 -11.92
CA LEU A 118 -17.41 -2.13 -11.02
C LEU A 118 -18.26 -1.27 -10.08
N LYS A 119 -19.27 -0.58 -10.62
CA LYS A 119 -20.22 0.23 -9.85
C LYS A 119 -20.96 -0.62 -8.82
N TRP A 120 -21.51 -1.78 -9.21
CA TRP A 120 -22.17 -2.72 -8.32
C TRP A 120 -21.24 -3.21 -7.21
N ASN A 121 -20.00 -3.55 -7.53
CA ASN A 121 -19.00 -3.98 -6.56
C ASN A 121 -18.65 -2.86 -5.58
N ILE A 122 -18.45 -1.62 -6.06
CA ILE A 122 -18.20 -0.48 -5.18
C ILE A 122 -19.39 -0.20 -4.27
N ILE A 123 -20.62 -0.21 -4.81
CA ILE A 123 -21.83 -0.04 -4.00
C ILE A 123 -21.95 -1.15 -2.95
N GLY A 124 -21.64 -2.39 -3.32
CA GLY A 124 -21.59 -3.53 -2.40
C GLY A 124 -20.56 -3.32 -1.29
N MET A 125 -19.35 -2.86 -1.64
CA MET A 125 -18.29 -2.52 -0.69
C MET A 125 -18.73 -1.40 0.27
N ILE A 126 -19.31 -0.32 -0.24
CA ILE A 126 -19.84 0.78 0.58
C ILE A 126 -20.90 0.26 1.56
N LYS A 127 -21.91 -0.49 1.07
CA LYS A 127 -22.94 -1.08 1.93
C LYS A 127 -22.36 -2.03 2.98
N GLY A 128 -21.24 -2.69 2.65
CA GLY A 128 -20.52 -3.60 3.52
C GLY A 128 -19.62 -2.92 4.56
N LEU A 129 -19.43 -1.60 4.55
CA LEU A 129 -18.66 -0.93 5.60
C LEU A 129 -19.42 -0.98 6.93
N PRO A 130 -18.74 -1.13 8.08
CA PRO A 130 -19.42 -1.17 9.38
C PRO A 130 -19.84 0.23 9.86
N TRP A 131 -19.09 1.29 9.55
CA TRP A 131 -19.36 2.66 10.00
C TRP A 131 -20.26 3.45 9.05
N GLU A 132 -21.37 3.98 9.57
CA GLU A 132 -22.33 4.80 8.81
C GLU A 132 -21.67 6.06 8.21
N ASN A 133 -20.79 6.73 8.95
CA ASN A 133 -20.10 7.92 8.47
C ASN A 133 -19.21 7.60 7.26
N SER A 134 -18.51 6.46 7.26
CA SER A 134 -17.73 6.00 6.11
C SER A 134 -18.63 5.65 4.92
N ARG A 135 -19.79 5.02 5.16
CA ARG A 135 -20.79 4.76 4.10
C ARG A 135 -21.22 6.05 3.42
N ASN A 136 -21.58 7.05 4.21
CA ASN A 136 -22.02 8.36 3.72
C ASN A 136 -20.90 9.12 3.02
N TYR A 137 -19.68 9.06 3.55
CA TYR A 137 -18.49 9.63 2.93
C TYR A 137 -18.28 9.09 1.50
N TYR A 138 -18.17 7.77 1.33
CA TYR A 138 -17.92 7.18 0.01
C TYR A 138 -19.12 7.31 -0.93
N LYS A 139 -20.35 7.22 -0.41
CA LYS A 139 -21.54 7.45 -1.23
C LYS A 139 -21.45 8.85 -1.85
N LYS A 140 -21.27 9.89 -1.03
CA LYS A 140 -21.15 11.27 -1.51
C LYS A 140 -19.95 11.47 -2.44
N ARG A 141 -18.78 10.92 -2.10
CA ARG A 141 -17.54 11.09 -2.88
C ARG A 141 -17.58 10.39 -4.25
N LEU A 142 -18.19 9.21 -4.33
CA LEU A 142 -18.17 8.37 -5.52
C LEU A 142 -19.44 8.49 -6.39
N GLU A 143 -20.53 9.06 -5.86
CA GLU A 143 -21.80 9.29 -6.57
C GLU A 143 -21.61 10.06 -7.89
N ILE A 144 -20.78 11.12 -7.85
CA ILE A 144 -20.43 11.96 -9.02
C ILE A 144 -19.96 11.12 -10.22
N TYR A 145 -19.31 9.99 -9.98
CA TYR A 145 -18.72 9.15 -11.03
C TYR A 145 -19.62 7.97 -11.43
N PHE A 146 -20.69 7.76 -10.68
CA PHE A 146 -21.70 6.75 -10.99
C PHE A 146 -22.84 7.31 -11.85
N SER A 147 -22.95 8.63 -11.98
CA SER A 147 -23.86 9.30 -12.91
C SER A 147 -23.08 9.88 -14.10
N PRO A 148 -23.39 9.46 -15.34
CA PRO A 148 -22.77 10.05 -16.53
C PRO A 148 -22.98 11.56 -16.63
N GLU A 149 -24.10 12.08 -16.11
CA GLU A 149 -24.42 13.51 -16.10
C GLU A 149 -23.54 14.24 -15.10
N GLU A 150 -23.44 13.77 -13.86
CA GLU A 150 -22.59 14.39 -12.84
C GLU A 150 -21.11 14.32 -13.22
N ALA A 151 -20.68 13.23 -13.88
CA ALA A 151 -19.32 13.10 -14.38
C ALA A 151 -19.02 14.11 -15.51
N ARG A 152 -20.00 14.41 -16.37
CA ARG A 152 -19.88 15.48 -17.38
C ARG A 152 -19.82 16.84 -16.71
N THR A 153 -20.73 17.14 -15.80
CA THR A 153 -20.73 18.39 -15.02
C THR A 153 -19.43 18.58 -14.25
N PHE A 154 -18.86 17.49 -13.69
CA PHE A 154 -17.55 17.52 -13.04
C PHE A 154 -16.43 17.88 -14.02
N ALA A 155 -16.52 17.42 -15.27
CA ALA A 155 -15.49 17.66 -16.28
C ALA A 155 -15.63 19.00 -17.01
N GLU A 156 -16.86 19.53 -17.08
CA GLU A 156 -17.15 20.82 -17.69
C GLU A 156 -16.41 21.94 -16.97
N GLY A 157 -15.64 22.72 -17.74
CA GLY A 157 -14.88 23.86 -17.24
C GLY A 157 -13.59 23.51 -16.48
N LYS A 158 -13.25 22.22 -16.32
CA LYS A 158 -11.98 21.81 -15.70
C LYS A 158 -10.86 21.69 -16.71
N THR A 159 -9.68 22.12 -16.29
CA THR A 159 -8.43 21.85 -17.00
C THR A 159 -8.09 20.36 -16.97
N GLN A 160 -7.27 19.91 -17.92
CA GLN A 160 -6.80 18.52 -17.96
C GLN A 160 -6.09 18.11 -16.66
N LYS A 161 -5.30 19.01 -16.09
CA LYS A 161 -4.61 18.80 -14.81
C LYS A 161 -5.58 18.58 -13.65
N GLU A 162 -6.64 19.38 -13.56
CA GLU A 162 -7.68 19.21 -12.53
C GLU A 162 -8.44 17.90 -12.71
N LEU A 163 -8.68 17.47 -13.96
CA LEU A 163 -9.26 16.18 -14.28
C LEU A 163 -8.35 15.03 -13.81
N ILE A 164 -7.05 15.07 -14.14
CA ILE A 164 -6.09 14.04 -13.73
C ILE A 164 -6.03 13.94 -12.19
N LYS A 165 -5.92 15.08 -11.51
CA LYS A 165 -5.96 15.14 -10.04
C LYS A 165 -7.25 14.55 -9.47
N GLY A 166 -8.40 14.91 -10.07
CA GLY A 166 -9.70 14.34 -9.70
C GLY A 166 -9.74 12.83 -9.84
N PHE A 167 -9.30 12.30 -10.98
CA PHE A 167 -9.25 10.86 -11.23
C PHE A 167 -8.31 10.12 -10.27
N PHE A 168 -7.16 10.70 -9.98
CA PHE A 168 -6.23 10.17 -8.99
C PHE A 168 -6.88 10.10 -7.61
N GLU A 169 -7.54 11.17 -7.16
CA GLU A 169 -8.23 11.22 -5.87
C GLU A 169 -9.31 10.14 -5.74
N ILE A 170 -10.13 9.94 -6.78
CA ILE A 170 -11.13 8.86 -6.80
C ILE A 170 -10.47 7.49 -6.73
N GLY A 171 -9.41 7.29 -7.52
CA GLY A 171 -8.67 6.04 -7.53
C GLY A 171 -8.23 5.69 -6.11
N MET A 172 -7.67 6.67 -5.40
CA MET A 172 -7.26 6.52 -4.00
C MET A 172 -8.42 6.31 -3.03
N ASP A 173 -9.56 6.99 -3.23
CA ASP A 173 -10.78 6.72 -2.43
C ASP A 173 -11.25 5.28 -2.62
N ILE A 174 -11.25 4.75 -3.86
CA ILE A 174 -11.60 3.35 -4.14
C ILE A 174 -10.59 2.40 -3.50
N PHE A 175 -9.29 2.69 -3.55
CA PHE A 175 -8.28 1.88 -2.85
C PHE A 175 -8.52 1.88 -1.34
N CYS A 176 -8.71 3.05 -0.74
CA CYS A 176 -9.00 3.17 0.69
C CYS A 176 -10.25 2.36 1.07
N LEU A 177 -11.32 2.42 0.25
CA LEU A 177 -12.52 1.60 0.42
C LEU A 177 -12.22 0.09 0.39
N ILE A 178 -11.40 -0.37 -0.56
CA ILE A 178 -10.97 -1.78 -0.64
C ILE A 178 -10.22 -2.19 0.63
N PHE A 179 -9.32 -1.35 1.14
CA PHE A 179 -8.61 -1.61 2.39
C PHE A 179 -9.56 -1.69 3.58
N GLN A 180 -10.47 -0.72 3.71
CA GLN A 180 -11.43 -0.64 4.81
C GLN A 180 -12.39 -1.82 4.84
N THR A 181 -12.92 -2.20 3.68
CA THR A 181 -13.79 -3.38 3.57
C THR A 181 -13.06 -4.67 3.88
N GLY A 182 -11.78 -4.77 3.49
CA GLY A 182 -10.97 -5.90 3.89
C GLY A 182 -10.74 -5.97 5.40
N ILE A 183 -10.37 -4.84 6.01
CA ILE A 183 -10.03 -4.75 7.44
C ILE A 183 -11.24 -5.00 8.34
N ARG A 184 -12.47 -4.88 7.84
CA ARG A 184 -13.68 -5.26 8.59
C ARG A 184 -13.54 -6.63 9.28
N GLY A 185 -13.01 -7.63 8.57
CA GLY A 185 -12.80 -8.97 9.13
C GLY A 185 -11.59 -9.12 10.07
N TYR A 186 -10.79 -8.07 10.24
CA TYR A 186 -9.64 -8.07 11.15
C TYR A 186 -10.09 -8.02 12.62
N TRP A 187 -11.12 -7.21 12.91
CA TRP A 187 -11.63 -6.99 14.27
C TRP A 187 -12.84 -7.87 14.62
N ASP A 188 -13.55 -8.40 13.63
CA ASP A 188 -14.71 -9.26 13.89
C ASP A 188 -14.30 -10.54 14.64
N PRO A 189 -14.97 -10.89 15.76
CA PRO A 189 -14.78 -12.20 16.39
C PRO A 189 -15.16 -13.30 15.40
N LEU A 190 -14.41 -14.41 15.45
CA LEU A 190 -14.53 -15.56 14.53
C LEU A 190 -15.95 -16.16 14.54
N SER A 191 -16.88 -15.63 13.74
CA SER A 191 -18.17 -16.26 13.45
C SER A 191 -18.10 -17.14 12.18
N GLU A 192 -18.95 -18.17 12.15
CA GLU A 192 -18.72 -19.52 11.61
C GLU A 192 -18.50 -19.74 10.10
N SER A 193 -18.58 -18.73 9.21
CA SER A 193 -18.24 -18.95 7.79
C SER A 193 -16.72 -18.82 7.53
N TYR A 194 -16.01 -19.93 7.71
CA TYR A 194 -14.55 -19.95 7.89
C TYR A 194 -13.71 -19.79 6.59
N GLU A 195 -14.20 -20.22 5.42
CA GLU A 195 -13.35 -20.28 4.22
C GLU A 195 -13.19 -18.94 3.48
N ASP A 196 -14.29 -18.24 3.18
CA ASP A 196 -14.24 -16.95 2.47
C ASP A 196 -13.54 -15.86 3.31
N LYS A 197 -13.71 -15.87 4.64
CA LYS A 197 -13.03 -14.94 5.55
C LYS A 197 -11.51 -15.17 5.60
N LYS A 198 -11.05 -16.41 5.43
CA LYS A 198 -9.62 -16.77 5.50
C LYS A 198 -8.84 -16.24 4.29
N ILE A 199 -9.41 -16.33 3.09
CA ILE A 199 -8.79 -15.83 1.85
C ILE A 199 -8.66 -14.30 1.92
N ASN A 200 -9.69 -13.61 2.38
CA ASN A 200 -9.68 -12.14 2.52
C ASN A 200 -8.63 -11.66 3.54
N LYS A 201 -8.53 -12.34 4.70
CA LYS A 201 -7.53 -11.99 5.72
C LYS A 201 -6.08 -12.14 5.22
N SER A 202 -5.79 -13.18 4.43
CA SER A 202 -4.44 -13.39 3.88
C SER A 202 -4.05 -12.31 2.88
N ASN A 203 -4.98 -11.90 2.01
CA ASN A 203 -4.70 -10.86 1.02
C ASN A 203 -4.38 -9.53 1.71
N LEU A 204 -5.10 -9.17 2.77
CA LEU A 204 -4.89 -7.91 3.48
C LEU A 204 -3.58 -7.87 4.24
N ILE A 205 -3.23 -8.98 4.89
CA ILE A 205 -1.94 -9.13 5.56
C ILE A 205 -0.81 -8.99 4.54
N ASN A 206 -0.95 -9.58 3.35
CA ASN A 206 0.05 -9.48 2.30
C ASN A 206 0.17 -8.06 1.75
N ILE A 207 -0.96 -7.37 1.53
CA ILE A 207 -0.94 -5.98 1.08
C ILE A 207 -0.33 -5.09 2.15
N GLY A 208 -0.73 -5.24 3.41
CA GLY A 208 -0.14 -4.53 4.55
C GLY A 208 1.37 -4.75 4.62
N ALA A 209 1.80 -6.02 4.58
CA ALA A 209 3.21 -6.40 4.50
C ALA A 209 3.92 -5.68 3.35
N GLN A 210 3.39 -5.75 2.14
CA GLN A 210 3.97 -5.10 0.96
C GLN A 210 4.10 -3.58 1.13
N LEU A 211 3.10 -2.91 1.70
CA LEU A 211 3.17 -1.48 2.00
C LEU A 211 4.32 -1.17 2.96
N MET A 212 4.52 -1.96 4.02
CA MET A 212 5.64 -1.74 4.94
C MET A 212 7.00 -2.08 4.34
N TYR A 213 7.11 -3.16 3.56
CA TYR A 213 8.35 -3.47 2.84
C TYR A 213 8.75 -2.32 1.92
N ASN A 214 7.77 -1.75 1.21
CA ASN A 214 8.00 -0.57 0.38
C ASN A 214 8.36 0.66 1.21
N ALA A 215 7.63 0.95 2.29
CA ALA A 215 7.94 2.07 3.18
C ALA A 215 9.39 1.97 3.70
N ILE A 216 9.80 0.80 4.17
CA ILE A 216 11.15 0.57 4.71
C ILE A 216 12.21 0.65 3.62
N SER A 217 11.90 0.14 2.42
CA SER A 217 12.78 0.26 1.26
C SER A 217 13.03 1.72 0.91
N ILE A 218 11.96 2.52 0.83
CA ILE A 218 12.06 3.95 0.54
C ILE A 218 12.85 4.65 1.65
N MET A 219 12.55 4.37 2.92
CA MET A 219 13.28 4.97 4.05
C MET A 219 14.78 4.65 4.03
N THR A 220 15.14 3.42 3.67
CA THR A 220 16.52 2.92 3.76
C THR A 220 17.35 3.22 2.52
N TYR A 221 16.73 3.18 1.34
CA TYR A 221 17.41 3.20 0.04
C TYR A 221 16.87 4.24 -0.93
N LYS A 222 15.84 5.00 -0.54
CA LYS A 222 15.17 6.00 -1.38
C LYS A 222 14.61 5.42 -2.69
N LYS A 223 14.25 4.12 -2.65
CA LYS A 223 13.66 3.35 -3.75
C LYS A 223 12.62 2.40 -3.19
N THR A 224 11.57 2.16 -3.94
CA THR A 224 10.61 1.07 -3.67
C THR A 224 11.31 -0.29 -3.76
N LEU A 225 10.73 -1.32 -3.13
CA LEU A 225 11.30 -2.68 -3.22
C LEU A 225 11.22 -3.19 -4.66
N ASP A 226 10.17 -2.82 -5.39
CA ASP A 226 9.98 -3.20 -6.80
C ASP A 226 11.08 -2.61 -7.70
N GLU A 227 11.45 -1.33 -7.52
CA GLU A 227 12.57 -0.71 -8.25
C GLU A 227 13.90 -1.43 -7.95
N LEU A 228 14.16 -1.76 -6.68
CA LEU A 228 15.34 -2.52 -6.31
C LEU A 228 15.36 -3.89 -6.99
N LEU A 229 14.22 -4.59 -7.06
CA LEU A 229 14.10 -5.90 -7.69
C LEU A 229 14.25 -5.85 -9.21
N ASP A 230 13.75 -4.80 -9.86
CA ASP A 230 13.93 -4.60 -11.29
C ASP A 230 15.40 -4.35 -11.64
N GLU A 231 16.08 -3.48 -10.88
CA GLU A 231 17.52 -3.24 -11.03
C GLU A 231 18.37 -4.47 -10.69
N ALA A 232 17.97 -5.23 -9.67
CA ALA A 232 18.69 -6.40 -9.17
C ALA A 232 18.89 -7.51 -10.21
N ARG A 233 18.11 -7.50 -11.30
CA ARG A 233 18.29 -8.45 -12.40
C ARG A 233 19.63 -8.30 -13.11
N ASN A 234 20.19 -7.10 -13.10
CA ASN A 234 21.44 -6.77 -13.79
C ASN A 234 22.47 -6.07 -12.88
N ASN A 235 22.11 -5.77 -11.63
CA ASN A 235 22.97 -5.10 -10.66
C ASN A 235 22.96 -5.82 -9.30
N ASP A 236 24.06 -6.50 -8.98
CA ASP A 236 24.19 -7.22 -7.71
C ASP A 236 24.09 -6.29 -6.49
N GLU A 237 24.44 -5.00 -6.61
CA GLU A 237 24.28 -4.04 -5.52
C GLU A 237 22.81 -3.86 -5.13
N SER A 238 21.93 -3.70 -6.13
CA SER A 238 20.48 -3.62 -5.90
C SER A 238 19.93 -4.95 -5.39
N LEU A 239 20.50 -6.10 -5.82
CA LEU A 239 20.16 -7.41 -5.25
C LEU A 239 20.51 -7.49 -3.76
N TYR A 240 21.68 -7.02 -3.34
CA TYR A 240 22.07 -6.99 -1.93
C TYR A 240 21.14 -6.08 -1.12
N LYS A 241 20.75 -4.92 -1.67
CA LYS A 241 19.79 -4.01 -1.03
C LYS A 241 18.42 -4.66 -0.87
N ALA A 242 17.92 -5.35 -1.89
CA ALA A 242 16.65 -6.07 -1.82
C ALA A 242 16.71 -7.23 -0.80
N ILE A 243 17.76 -8.07 -0.83
CA ILE A 243 17.95 -9.20 0.11
C ILE A 243 18.11 -8.72 1.55
N HIS A 244 18.73 -7.56 1.76
CA HIS A 244 18.83 -6.94 3.08
C HIS A 244 17.46 -6.66 3.70
N LEU A 245 16.46 -6.31 2.88
CA LEU A 245 15.09 -6.06 3.32
C LEU A 245 14.27 -7.35 3.40
N ASP A 246 14.33 -8.16 2.35
CA ASP A 246 13.55 -9.38 2.20
C ASP A 246 14.45 -10.57 1.88
N LYS A 247 14.70 -11.40 2.90
CA LYS A 247 15.52 -12.61 2.75
C LYS A 247 14.76 -13.73 2.04
N THR A 248 13.44 -13.64 1.89
CA THR A 248 12.66 -14.67 1.18
C THR A 248 12.97 -14.68 -0.32
N LEU A 249 13.64 -13.63 -0.82
CA LEU A 249 14.18 -13.58 -2.17
C LEU A 249 15.16 -14.72 -2.49
N PHE A 250 15.72 -15.42 -1.49
CA PHE A 250 16.48 -16.66 -1.72
C PHE A 250 15.64 -17.77 -2.36
N GLU A 251 14.31 -17.71 -2.23
CA GLU A 251 13.39 -18.67 -2.84
C GLU A 251 13.07 -18.33 -4.31
N VAL A 252 13.44 -17.14 -4.79
CA VAL A 252 13.15 -16.69 -6.14
C VAL A 252 14.12 -17.32 -7.15
N ASP A 253 13.59 -17.95 -8.19
CA ASP A 253 14.38 -18.75 -9.14
C ASP A 253 15.55 -18.02 -9.79
N TRP A 254 15.37 -16.76 -10.21
CA TRP A 254 16.46 -16.00 -10.83
C TRP A 254 17.54 -15.61 -9.82
N VAL A 255 17.18 -15.36 -8.56
CA VAL A 255 18.14 -15.11 -7.47
C VAL A 255 18.94 -16.38 -7.18
N ARG A 256 18.27 -17.54 -7.06
CA ARG A 256 18.94 -18.84 -6.91
C ARG A 256 19.91 -19.12 -8.05
N LYS A 257 19.52 -18.84 -9.30
CA LYS A 257 20.39 -18.96 -10.48
C LYS A 257 21.62 -18.06 -10.37
N ARG A 258 21.46 -16.80 -9.96
CA ARG A 258 22.59 -15.87 -9.76
C ARG A 258 23.55 -16.35 -8.66
N ILE A 259 23.03 -16.87 -7.55
CA ILE A 259 23.82 -17.42 -6.44
C ILE A 259 24.60 -18.66 -6.90
N ARG A 260 23.96 -19.60 -7.61
CA ARG A 260 24.64 -20.78 -8.18
C ARG A 260 25.75 -20.39 -9.14
N LYS A 261 25.51 -19.39 -10.00
CA LYS A 261 26.53 -18.87 -10.91
C LYS A 261 27.76 -18.36 -10.14
N ALA A 262 27.56 -17.54 -9.10
CA ALA A 262 28.65 -17.07 -8.23
C ALA A 262 29.38 -18.23 -7.55
N PHE A 263 28.65 -19.26 -7.10
CA PHE A 263 29.22 -20.44 -6.47
C PHE A 263 30.17 -21.18 -7.41
N TYR A 264 29.69 -21.56 -8.60
CA TYR A 264 30.50 -22.30 -9.57
C TYR A 264 31.66 -21.49 -10.15
N SER A 265 31.55 -20.15 -10.19
CA SER A 265 32.65 -19.28 -10.63
C SER A 265 33.63 -18.89 -9.53
N GLY A 266 33.42 -19.31 -8.27
CA GLY A 266 34.27 -18.91 -7.15
C GLY A 266 34.23 -17.41 -6.84
N ASP A 267 33.10 -16.74 -7.08
CA ASP A 267 32.93 -15.28 -6.88
C ASP A 267 32.87 -14.92 -5.39
N SER A 268 34.05 -14.87 -4.75
CA SER A 268 34.19 -14.60 -3.32
C SER A 268 33.72 -13.21 -2.91
N ILE A 269 33.82 -12.22 -3.81
CA ILE A 269 33.37 -10.85 -3.57
C ILE A 269 31.85 -10.85 -3.43
N PHE A 270 31.14 -11.54 -4.34
CA PHE A 270 29.68 -11.67 -4.27
C PHE A 270 29.23 -12.26 -2.93
N PHE A 271 29.81 -13.37 -2.47
CA PHE A 271 29.42 -13.99 -1.20
C PHE A 271 29.75 -13.11 0.01
N LYS A 272 30.86 -12.37 -0.02
CA LYS A 272 31.21 -11.42 1.03
C LYS A 272 30.19 -10.29 1.13
N GLN A 273 29.75 -9.74 0.00
CA GLN A 273 28.74 -8.68 -0.04
C GLN A 273 27.35 -9.20 0.34
N LEU A 274 26.95 -10.36 -0.19
CA LEU A 274 25.70 -11.03 0.17
C LEU A 274 25.65 -11.35 1.68
N GLY A 275 26.73 -11.90 2.25
CA GLY A 275 26.83 -12.16 3.68
C GLY A 275 26.73 -10.90 4.54
N ARG A 276 27.24 -9.76 4.07
CA ARG A 276 27.05 -8.46 4.73
C ARG A 276 25.60 -7.99 4.67
N ALA A 277 24.94 -8.14 3.53
CA ALA A 277 23.54 -7.78 3.34
C ALA A 277 22.62 -8.56 4.29
N ILE A 278 22.80 -9.89 4.40
CA ILE A 278 22.00 -10.76 5.27
C ILE A 278 22.13 -10.39 6.75
N LYS A 279 23.35 -10.01 7.19
CA LYS A 279 23.66 -9.69 8.59
C LYS A 279 23.20 -8.28 9.00
N LYS A 280 22.99 -7.38 8.05
CA LYS A 280 22.62 -6.00 8.32
C LYS A 280 21.13 -5.96 8.75
N PRO A 281 20.76 -5.17 9.79
CA PRO A 281 19.36 -5.01 10.16
C PRO A 281 18.64 -4.10 9.14
N PRO A 282 17.43 -4.47 8.67
CA PRO A 282 16.70 -3.77 7.60
C PRO A 282 16.55 -2.27 7.87
N ILE A 283 16.30 -1.91 9.14
CA ILE A 283 16.17 -0.52 9.57
C ILE A 283 17.41 -0.13 10.40
N PRO A 284 18.27 0.80 9.91
CA PRO A 284 19.36 1.35 10.70
C PRO A 284 18.83 2.04 11.98
N ALA A 285 19.64 2.10 13.04
CA ALA A 285 19.26 2.34 14.44
C ALA A 285 18.28 3.52 14.73
N LYS A 286 17.57 3.39 15.88
CA LYS A 286 16.62 4.35 16.53
C LYS A 286 16.03 5.43 15.60
N LEU A 287 15.06 5.04 14.78
CA LEU A 287 14.06 5.99 14.32
C LEU A 287 13.14 6.31 15.49
N MET A 288 13.39 7.43 16.17
CA MET A 288 12.55 7.93 17.27
C MET A 288 11.06 7.96 16.87
N TYR A 289 10.79 8.20 15.59
CA TYR A 289 9.46 8.24 15.00
C TYR A 289 9.25 7.15 13.94
N GLY A 290 9.91 5.99 14.07
CA GLY A 290 9.88 4.93 13.06
C GLY A 290 8.46 4.47 12.70
N GLU A 291 7.58 4.32 13.69
CA GLU A 291 6.17 4.00 13.48
C GLU A 291 5.47 5.08 12.64
N ALA A 292 5.65 6.36 12.99
CA ALA A 292 5.06 7.46 12.23
C ALA A 292 5.55 7.49 10.79
N ILE A 293 6.85 7.29 10.55
CA ILE A 293 7.40 7.28 9.20
C ILE A 293 6.81 6.12 8.38
N ILE A 294 6.71 4.92 8.96
CA ILE A 294 6.11 3.77 8.26
C ILE A 294 4.63 4.03 7.96
N ILE A 295 3.87 4.54 8.92
CA ILE A 295 2.44 4.88 8.74
C ILE A 295 2.29 5.93 7.63
N LEU A 296 3.06 7.01 7.70
CA LEU A 296 3.04 8.07 6.71
C LEU A 296 3.40 7.52 5.34
N ALA A 297 4.55 6.85 5.18
CA ALA A 297 4.96 6.29 3.89
C ALA A 297 3.98 5.25 3.32
N SER A 298 3.36 4.42 4.17
CA SER A 298 2.45 3.36 3.74
C SER A 298 1.05 3.88 3.36
N LEU A 299 0.57 4.91 4.07
CA LEU A 299 -0.81 5.40 3.95
C LEU A 299 -0.88 6.80 3.31
N TRP A 300 0.26 7.38 2.93
CA TRP A 300 0.33 8.73 2.35
C TRP A 300 -0.63 8.86 1.19
N SER A 301 -0.47 7.95 0.23
CA SER A 301 -1.20 7.92 -1.04
C SER A 301 -2.67 7.53 -0.86
N LEU A 302 -3.03 6.85 0.25
CA LEU A 302 -4.41 6.45 0.55
C LEU A 302 -5.28 7.59 1.08
N GLY A 303 -4.71 8.78 1.30
CA GLY A 303 -5.47 9.98 1.61
C GLY A 303 -4.78 10.93 2.59
N LEU A 304 -3.77 10.48 3.34
CA LEU A 304 -3.10 11.34 4.33
C LEU A 304 -2.48 12.60 3.70
N TYR A 305 -2.10 12.55 2.41
CA TYR A 305 -1.61 13.72 1.68
C TYR A 305 -2.60 14.89 1.57
N ARG A 306 -3.90 14.64 1.82
CA ARG A 306 -4.97 15.65 1.76
C ARG A 306 -5.09 16.45 3.04
N LEU A 307 -4.49 15.97 4.13
CA LEU A 307 -4.55 16.61 5.43
C LEU A 307 -3.47 17.68 5.53
N ASP A 308 -3.79 18.80 6.17
CA ASP A 308 -2.75 19.73 6.60
C ASP A 308 -2.00 19.18 7.82
N ASN A 309 -0.91 19.84 8.22
CA ASN A 309 -0.08 19.38 9.33
C ASN A 309 -0.86 19.31 10.66
N SER A 310 -1.81 20.21 10.91
CA SER A 310 -2.59 20.22 12.15
C SER A 310 -3.53 19.02 12.21
N GLU A 311 -4.28 18.79 11.13
CA GLU A 311 -5.18 17.65 10.96
C GLU A 311 -4.45 16.31 11.04
N LEU A 312 -3.28 16.22 10.39
CA LEU A 312 -2.46 15.03 10.41
C LEU A 312 -1.90 14.76 11.81
N MET A 313 -1.42 15.78 12.53
CA MET A 313 -0.99 15.63 13.92
C MET A 313 -2.12 15.15 14.81
N GLU A 314 -3.31 15.72 14.67
CA GLU A 314 -4.49 15.33 15.43
C GLU A 314 -4.84 13.86 15.20
N LEU A 315 -4.96 13.44 13.94
CA LEU A 315 -5.25 12.05 13.57
C LEU A 315 -4.21 11.07 14.13
N LEU A 316 -2.92 11.38 13.99
CA LEU A 316 -1.83 10.55 14.49
C LEU A 316 -1.83 10.45 16.03
N LYS A 317 -2.16 11.55 16.73
CA LYS A 317 -2.32 11.56 18.20
C LYS A 317 -3.50 10.69 18.65
N ILE A 318 -4.65 10.78 17.97
CA ILE A 318 -5.82 9.91 18.23
C ILE A 318 -5.43 8.43 18.10
N CYS A 319 -4.62 8.11 17.10
CA CYS A 319 -4.12 6.75 16.87
C CYS A 319 -2.98 6.32 17.81
N ARG A 320 -2.52 7.20 18.71
CA ARG A 320 -1.38 6.98 19.62
C ARG A 320 -0.08 6.69 18.88
N VAL A 321 0.11 7.30 17.72
CA VAL A 321 1.39 7.27 16.98
C VAL A 321 2.36 8.24 17.65
N THR A 322 3.58 7.77 17.93
CA THR A 322 4.62 8.64 18.49
C THR A 322 5.10 9.62 17.41
N ILE A 323 4.90 10.92 17.63
CA ILE A 323 5.29 12.03 16.72
C ILE A 323 5.94 13.18 17.51
N PRO A 324 6.63 14.13 16.85
CA PRO A 324 6.99 15.40 17.49
C PRO A 324 5.76 16.11 18.07
N GLU A 325 5.84 16.54 19.33
CA GLU A 325 4.70 17.15 20.04
C GLU A 325 4.41 18.58 19.57
N GLU A 326 5.48 19.34 19.33
CA GLU A 326 5.44 20.74 18.90
C GLU A 326 5.09 20.87 17.41
N PRO A 327 4.12 21.73 17.03
CA PRO A 327 3.69 21.89 15.63
C PRO A 327 4.84 22.20 14.66
N GLU A 328 5.77 23.06 15.06
CA GLU A 328 6.92 23.43 14.24
C GLU A 328 7.93 22.28 14.09
N ALA A 329 8.11 21.47 15.14
CA ALA A 329 8.95 20.27 15.07
C ALA A 329 8.32 19.21 14.17
N PHE A 330 6.99 19.07 14.20
CA PHE A 330 6.24 18.19 13.30
C PHE A 330 6.33 18.66 11.85
N ARG A 331 6.18 19.98 11.59
CA ARG A 331 6.36 20.55 10.25
C ARG A 331 7.75 20.22 9.69
N LYS A 332 8.83 20.49 10.44
CA LYS A 332 10.21 20.13 10.04
C LYS A 332 10.40 18.63 9.87
N PHE A 333 9.66 17.80 10.60
CA PHE A 333 9.65 16.36 10.41
C PHE A 333 9.02 15.99 9.06
N MET A 334 7.86 16.56 8.72
CA MET A 334 7.21 16.36 7.42
C MET A 334 8.04 16.87 6.24
N ASP A 335 8.62 18.07 6.36
CA ASP A 335 9.47 18.66 5.32
C ASP A 335 10.65 17.73 5.00
N ARG A 336 11.34 17.22 6.04
CA ARG A 336 12.42 16.24 5.86
C ARG A 336 11.96 14.98 5.16
N LEU A 337 10.76 14.46 5.46
CA LEU A 337 10.25 13.25 4.78
C LEU A 337 10.03 13.49 3.28
N LYS A 338 9.61 14.69 2.90
CA LYS A 338 9.46 15.08 1.50
C LYS A 338 10.81 15.27 0.81
N ASP A 339 11.73 16.01 1.44
CA ASP A 339 13.07 16.25 0.90
C ASP A 339 13.84 14.95 0.67
N ASP A 340 13.66 14.00 1.57
CA ASP A 340 14.24 12.66 1.50
C ASP A 340 13.52 11.71 0.53
N ASN A 341 12.46 12.16 -0.15
CA ASN A 341 11.56 11.36 -1.00
C ASN A 341 10.98 10.12 -0.27
N VAL A 342 10.71 10.23 1.04
CA VAL A 342 10.02 9.19 1.82
C VAL A 342 8.52 9.22 1.57
N ILE A 343 7.97 10.42 1.40
CA ILE A 343 6.60 10.66 0.96
C ILE A 343 6.61 11.61 -0.23
N GLU A 344 5.70 11.40 -1.18
CA GLU A 344 5.59 12.24 -2.38
C GLU A 344 4.92 13.58 -2.06
N ASP A 345 5.45 14.69 -2.57
CA ASP A 345 4.72 15.95 -2.57
C ASP A 345 3.77 15.97 -3.77
N TYR A 346 2.55 15.45 -3.59
CA TYR A 346 1.55 15.41 -4.66
C TYR A 346 1.20 16.79 -5.22
N ASN A 347 1.30 17.86 -4.42
CA ASN A 347 1.08 19.21 -4.96
C ASN A 347 2.17 19.57 -5.97
N LYS A 348 3.42 19.21 -5.68
CA LYS A 348 4.52 19.34 -6.65
C LYS A 348 4.29 18.46 -7.89
N VAL A 349 3.95 17.18 -7.69
CA VAL A 349 3.68 16.25 -8.80
C VAL A 349 2.59 16.79 -9.73
N PHE A 350 1.47 17.25 -9.18
CA PHE A 350 0.41 17.84 -10.00
C PHE A 350 0.81 19.20 -10.58
N ASN A 351 1.73 19.94 -9.94
CA ASN A 351 2.23 21.20 -10.48
C ASN A 351 3.12 21.06 -11.69
N ASP A 352 3.82 19.93 -11.81
CA ASP A 352 4.72 19.62 -12.91
C ASP A 352 4.03 18.95 -14.11
N LEU A 353 2.73 18.59 -13.99
CA LEU A 353 1.85 18.14 -15.08
C LEU A 353 1.17 19.31 -15.79
#